data_AF-A0A9Y4KK23-F1
#
_entry.id   AF-A0A9Y4KK23-F1
#
_cell.length_a   1.000
_cell.length_b   1.000
_cell.length_c   1.000
_cell.angle_alpha   90.00
_cell.angle_beta   90.00
_cell.angle_gamma   90.00
#
_symmetry.space_group_name_H-M   'P 1'
#
loop_
_entity.id
_entity.type
_entity.pdbx_description
1 polymer ?
#
loop_
_entity_poly.entity_id
_entity_poly.type
_entity_poly.pdbx_seq_one_letter_code
_entity_poly.pdbx_strand_id
1 'polypeptide(L)'
;MSSTVGRPSAVTTFPRSTCAVKTTPDNMAGIGAFLKNAWNKEPVVLLSCTLGIVGSILPFVSPYTKYTTMLNSSMPYIYPVPVRDDGNMPDVPAHPCEPKGRSLAWVKTL
;
A
#
# COMPACT_ATOMS: atom_id res chain seq x y z
N MET A 1 -8.86 -74.88 32.11
CA MET A 1 -7.74 -74.90 31.14
C MET A 1 -7.79 -73.57 30.41
N SER A 2 -7.11 -72.55 30.95
CA SER A 2 -5.75 -72.13 30.54
C SER A 2 -5.74 -71.46 29.17
N SER A 3 -5.12 -70.30 28.90
CA SER A 3 -4.39 -69.29 29.68
C SER A 3 -4.17 -68.09 28.74
N THR A 4 -4.14 -66.87 29.31
CA THR A 4 -3.21 -65.72 29.08
C THR A 4 -2.57 -65.52 27.69
N VAL A 5 -2.61 -64.33 27.08
CA VAL A 5 -1.56 -63.26 27.06
C VAL A 5 -2.11 -62.21 26.06
N GLY A 6 -2.19 -60.89 26.27
CA GLY A 6 -1.16 -59.95 26.73
C GLY A 6 -0.73 -59.05 25.55
N ARG A 7 -1.25 -57.82 25.52
CA ARG A 7 -0.98 -56.58 24.73
C ARG A 7 0.38 -56.48 23.97
N PRO A 8 0.51 -55.67 22.88
CA PRO A 8 0.56 -54.21 23.07
C PRO A 8 -0.07 -53.32 21.97
N SER A 9 -0.36 -52.12 22.42
CA SER A 9 -0.87 -50.94 21.74
C SER A 9 -0.14 -50.60 20.43
N ALA A 10 -0.88 -50.52 19.33
CA ALA A 10 -0.42 -49.84 18.12
C ALA A 10 -0.49 -48.33 18.36
N VAL A 11 0.61 -47.78 18.86
CA VAL A 11 0.92 -46.34 18.76
C VAL A 11 1.06 -46.04 17.27
N THR A 12 -0.01 -45.49 16.69
CA THR A 12 0.06 -44.87 15.36
C THR A 12 0.88 -43.59 15.49
N THR A 13 2.17 -43.72 15.27
CA THR A 13 3.07 -42.59 15.01
C THR A 13 2.55 -41.86 13.78
N PHE A 14 1.86 -40.73 14.00
CA PHE A 14 1.65 -39.75 12.95
C PHE A 14 3.03 -39.27 12.47
N PRO A 15 3.38 -39.38 11.18
CA PRO A 15 4.53 -38.65 10.69
C PRO A 15 4.20 -37.16 10.78
N ARG A 16 4.81 -36.50 11.78
CA ARG A 16 4.96 -35.04 11.82
C ARG A 16 5.84 -34.67 10.63
N SER A 17 5.21 -34.46 9.47
CA SER A 17 5.86 -33.89 8.30
C SER A 17 5.90 -32.37 8.47
N THR A 18 6.83 -31.91 9.30
CA THR A 18 7.43 -30.60 9.08
C THR A 18 8.50 -30.82 8.02
N CYS A 19 8.29 -30.35 6.78
CA CYS A 19 9.38 -30.01 5.87
C CYS A 19 8.87 -29.28 4.63
N ALA A 20 9.51 -28.12 4.39
CA ALA A 20 9.71 -27.45 3.12
C ALA A 20 8.51 -26.71 2.50
N VAL A 21 8.44 -25.41 2.79
CA VAL A 21 7.97 -24.41 1.82
C VAL A 21 8.86 -24.55 0.57
N LYS A 22 8.40 -25.32 -0.40
CA LYS A 22 8.85 -25.21 -1.79
C LYS A 22 7.86 -24.27 -2.48
N THR A 23 8.24 -23.00 -2.54
CA THR A 23 7.63 -22.04 -3.48
C THR A 23 7.85 -22.56 -4.91
N THR A 24 6.95 -22.17 -5.82
CA THR A 24 6.83 -22.46 -7.27
C THR A 24 5.61 -23.36 -7.55
N PRO A 25 5.28 -23.70 -8.80
CA PRO A 25 4.07 -23.34 -9.57
C PRO A 25 2.68 -23.74 -9.01
N ASP A 26 2.61 -24.74 -8.13
CA ASP A 26 1.41 -25.24 -7.45
C ASP A 26 0.74 -24.19 -6.55
N ASN A 27 1.53 -23.32 -5.91
CA ASN A 27 1.01 -22.22 -5.10
C ASN A 27 0.28 -21.15 -5.94
N MET A 28 0.81 -20.83 -7.13
CA MET A 28 0.21 -19.86 -8.05
C MET A 28 -1.09 -20.40 -8.66
N ALA A 29 -1.11 -21.69 -8.99
CA ALA A 29 -2.31 -22.39 -9.44
C ALA A 29 -3.38 -22.46 -8.32
N GLY A 30 -2.95 -22.68 -7.08
CA GLY A 30 -3.81 -22.64 -5.89
C GLY A 30 -4.46 -21.28 -5.69
N ILE A 31 -3.67 -20.20 -5.68
CA ILE A 31 -4.19 -18.83 -5.50
C ILE A 31 -5.21 -18.47 -6.58
N GLY A 32 -4.96 -18.81 -7.84
CA GLY A 32 -5.89 -18.56 -8.95
C GLY A 32 -7.23 -19.32 -8.81
N ALA A 33 -7.20 -20.56 -8.33
CA ALA A 33 -8.40 -21.34 -8.05
C ALA A 33 -9.18 -20.80 -6.85
N PHE A 34 -8.47 -20.37 -5.78
CA PHE A 34 -9.08 -19.73 -4.61
C PHE A 34 -9.73 -18.39 -4.96
N LEU A 35 -9.12 -17.58 -5.82
CA LEU A 35 -9.70 -16.30 -6.26
C LEU A 35 -11.01 -16.50 -7.03
N LYS A 36 -11.04 -17.46 -7.96
CA LYS A 36 -12.27 -17.82 -8.71
C LYS A 36 -13.36 -18.37 -7.79
N ASN A 37 -12.99 -19.20 -6.83
CA ASN A 37 -13.93 -19.74 -5.85
C ASN A 37 -14.49 -18.65 -4.91
N ALA A 38 -13.63 -17.77 -4.40
CA ALA A 38 -14.04 -16.69 -3.51
C ALA A 38 -14.84 -15.58 -4.23
N TRP A 39 -14.66 -15.41 -5.55
CA TRP A 39 -15.51 -14.53 -6.36
C TRP A 39 -16.93 -15.07 -6.52
N ASN A 40 -17.08 -16.40 -6.63
CA ASN A 40 -18.38 -17.04 -6.76
C ASN A 40 -19.13 -17.17 -5.42
N LYS A 41 -18.40 -17.25 -4.30
CA LYS A 41 -18.99 -17.38 -2.96
C LYS A 41 -19.23 -16.04 -2.28
N GLU A 42 -18.21 -15.19 -2.23
CA GLU A 42 -18.22 -13.94 -1.46
C GLU A 42 -17.53 -12.81 -2.23
N PRO A 43 -18.13 -12.34 -3.36
CA PRO A 43 -17.52 -11.32 -4.21
C PRO A 43 -17.27 -10.01 -3.47
N VAL A 44 -18.14 -9.67 -2.51
CA VAL A 44 -18.05 -8.42 -1.74
C VAL A 44 -16.80 -8.39 -0.85
N VAL A 45 -16.42 -9.52 -0.25
CA VAL A 45 -15.26 -9.63 0.64
C VAL A 45 -13.96 -9.59 -0.17
N LEU A 46 -13.93 -10.21 -1.36
CA LEU A 46 -12.79 -10.07 -2.27
C LEU A 46 -12.63 -8.65 -2.79
N LEU A 47 -13.71 -8.00 -3.22
CA LEU A 47 -13.69 -6.62 -3.70
C LEU A 47 -13.22 -5.65 -2.61
N SER A 48 -13.71 -5.80 -1.37
CA SER A 48 -13.28 -4.92 -0.28
C SER A 48 -11.79 -5.09 0.05
N CYS A 49 -11.29 -6.33 0.10
CA CYS A 49 -9.88 -6.61 0.34
C CYS A 49 -9.00 -6.07 -0.81
N THR A 50 -9.39 -6.32 -2.06
CA THR A 50 -8.63 -5.83 -3.23
C THR A 50 -8.62 -4.32 -3.31
N LEU A 51 -9.74 -3.64 -3.10
CA LEU A 51 -9.79 -2.17 -3.07
C LEU A 51 -8.99 -1.59 -1.90
N GLY A 52 -8.98 -2.25 -0.74
CA GLY A 52 -8.14 -1.84 0.39
C GLY A 52 -6.64 -1.91 0.07
N ILE A 53 -6.20 -3.00 -0.59
CA ILE A 53 -4.81 -3.17 -1.01
C ILE A 53 -4.45 -2.17 -2.12
N VAL A 54 -5.29 -2.06 -3.16
CA VAL A 54 -5.06 -1.13 -4.27
C VAL A 54 -5.03 0.31 -3.76
N GLY A 55 -5.97 0.71 -2.91
CA GLY A 55 -6.03 2.05 -2.32
C GLY A 55 -4.82 2.38 -1.43
N SER A 56 -4.19 1.37 -0.83
CA SER A 56 -2.98 1.55 -0.02
C SER A 56 -1.72 1.69 -0.88
N ILE A 57 -1.64 0.99 -2.02
CA ILE A 57 -0.46 0.98 -2.90
C ILE A 57 -0.50 2.12 -3.92
N LEU A 58 -1.69 2.46 -4.43
CA LEU A 58 -1.89 3.46 -5.48
C LEU A 58 -1.28 4.85 -5.14
N PRO A 59 -1.35 5.37 -3.90
CA PRO A 59 -0.73 6.65 -3.55
C PRO A 59 0.79 6.65 -3.68
N PHE A 60 1.45 5.50 -3.49
CA PHE A 60 2.91 5.38 -3.58
C PHE A 60 3.40 5.22 -5.03
N VAL A 61 2.59 4.59 -5.88
CA VAL A 61 2.95 4.35 -7.29
C VAL A 61 2.54 5.52 -8.18
N SER A 62 1.53 6.30 -7.79
CA SER A 62 0.99 7.37 -8.62
C SER A 62 1.91 8.59 -8.65
N PRO A 63 2.41 9.01 -9.84
CA PRO A 63 3.16 10.27 -9.97
C PRO A 63 2.27 11.49 -9.68
N TYR A 64 0.94 11.33 -9.71
CA TYR A 64 -0.02 12.40 -9.43
C TYR A 64 -0.13 12.75 -7.94
N THR A 65 0.28 11.85 -7.04
CA THR A 65 0.33 12.14 -5.60
C THR A 65 1.25 13.33 -5.29
N LYS A 66 2.27 13.56 -6.12
CA LYS A 66 3.17 14.71 -6.00
C LYS A 66 2.47 16.04 -6.33
N TYR A 67 1.59 16.06 -7.33
CA TYR A 67 0.89 17.29 -7.73
C TYR A 67 -0.21 17.66 -6.74
N THR A 68 -0.92 16.68 -6.16
CA THR A 68 -1.92 16.96 -5.11
C THR A 68 -1.29 17.54 -3.85
N THR A 69 -0.12 17.04 -3.42
CA THR A 69 0.60 17.61 -2.28
C THR A 69 1.09 19.03 -2.56
N MET A 70 1.64 19.28 -3.75
CA MET A 70 2.03 20.63 -4.17
C MET A 70 0.84 21.59 -4.24
N LEU A 71 -0.31 21.16 -4.75
CA LEU A 71 -1.53 21.97 -4.80
C LEU A 71 -1.97 22.40 -3.40
N ASN A 72 -2.03 21.45 -2.45
CA ASN A 72 -2.44 21.75 -1.09
C ASN A 72 -1.47 22.74 -0.41
N SER A 73 -0.17 22.58 -0.62
CA SER A 73 0.84 23.51 -0.08
C SER A 73 0.83 24.91 -0.71
N SER A 74 0.25 25.04 -1.91
CA SER A 74 0.22 26.30 -2.65
C SER A 74 -1.04 27.14 -2.39
N MET A 75 -2.02 26.61 -1.66
CA MET A 75 -3.26 27.31 -1.34
C MET A 75 -3.07 28.26 -0.14
N PRO A 76 -3.19 29.59 -0.33
CA PRO A 76 -3.03 30.54 0.76
C PRO A 76 -4.32 30.65 1.58
N TYR A 77 -4.49 29.78 2.58
CA TYR A 77 -5.61 29.88 3.53
C TYR A 77 -5.43 30.99 4.56
N ILE A 78 -4.19 31.34 4.85
CA ILE A 78 -3.81 32.42 5.78
C ILE A 78 -3.19 33.54 4.94
N TYR A 79 -3.51 34.79 5.29
CA TYR A 79 -2.93 35.94 4.62
C TYR A 79 -1.39 35.91 4.75
N PRO A 80 -0.64 35.89 3.63
CA PRO A 80 0.82 35.84 3.69
C PRO A 80 1.36 37.20 4.15
N VAL A 81 1.86 37.25 5.38
CA VAL A 81 2.46 38.45 5.96
C VAL A 81 3.81 38.72 5.28
N PRO A 82 4.02 39.91 4.68
CA PRO A 82 5.31 40.27 4.08
C PRO A 82 6.43 40.28 5.13
N VAL A 83 7.58 39.74 4.75
CA VAL A 83 8.79 39.77 5.58
C VAL A 83 9.40 41.17 5.50
N ARG A 84 9.95 41.65 6.62
CA ARG A 84 10.70 42.91 6.64
C ARG A 84 12.01 42.73 5.89
N ASP A 85 12.34 43.67 5.02
CA ASP A 85 13.58 43.61 4.24
C ASP A 85 14.79 44.02 5.08
N ASP A 86 15.74 43.09 5.25
CA ASP A 86 17.05 43.31 5.88
C ASP A 86 18.16 43.63 4.85
N GLY A 87 17.81 43.74 3.56
CA GLY A 87 18.73 44.08 2.46
C GLY A 87 19.54 42.92 1.90
N ASN A 88 19.45 41.73 2.49
CA ASN A 88 20.14 40.51 2.04
C ASN A 88 19.18 39.30 1.97
N MET A 89 18.10 39.42 1.20
CA MET A 89 17.14 38.34 0.94
C MET A 89 16.89 38.14 -0.57
N PRO A 90 17.80 37.47 -1.30
CA PRO A 90 17.68 37.32 -2.76
C PRO A 90 16.52 36.42 -3.21
N ASP A 91 15.99 35.59 -2.31
CA ASP A 91 14.92 34.60 -2.53
C ASP A 91 13.50 35.14 -2.28
N VAL A 92 13.37 36.23 -1.53
CA VAL A 92 12.08 36.85 -1.22
C VAL A 92 11.72 37.88 -2.31
N PRO A 93 10.57 37.75 -2.99
CA PRO A 93 10.15 38.72 -3.99
C PRO A 93 9.70 40.03 -3.34
N ALA A 94 10.07 41.17 -3.93
CA ALA A 94 9.61 42.48 -3.45
C ALA A 94 8.18 42.81 -3.92
N HIS A 95 7.74 42.18 -5.02
CA HIS A 95 6.41 42.38 -5.59
C HIS A 95 5.84 41.07 -6.16
N PRO A 96 4.52 40.83 -6.13
CA PRO A 96 3.90 39.58 -6.61
C PRO A 96 4.16 39.23 -8.07
N CYS A 97 4.42 40.23 -8.92
CA CYS A 97 4.69 40.04 -10.34
C CYS A 97 6.17 39.75 -10.66
N GLU A 98 7.05 39.70 -9.67
CA GLU A 98 8.45 39.34 -9.91
C GLU A 98 8.58 37.87 -10.31
N PRO A 99 9.57 37.51 -11.15
CA PRO A 99 9.84 36.12 -11.51
C PRO A 99 10.42 35.29 -10.35
N LYS A 100 10.65 35.92 -9.19
CA LYS A 100 11.21 35.30 -7.99
C LYS A 100 10.10 34.66 -7.15
N GLY A 101 10.39 33.50 -6.57
CA GLY A 101 9.45 32.77 -5.72
C GLY A 101 8.80 31.56 -6.41
N ARG A 102 7.80 30.98 -5.73
CA ARG A 102 7.13 29.75 -6.19
C ARG A 102 6.07 30.09 -7.22
N SER A 103 6.34 29.80 -8.50
CA SER A 103 5.38 30.02 -9.57
C SER A 103 4.40 28.85 -9.73
N LEU A 104 3.16 29.17 -10.09
CA LEU A 104 2.09 28.20 -10.36
C LEU A 104 2.00 27.83 -11.86
N ALA A 105 3.09 28.01 -12.61
CA ALA A 105 3.11 27.73 -14.05
C ALA A 105 2.80 26.25 -14.35
N TRP A 106 3.29 25.33 -13.52
CA TRP A 106 3.03 23.91 -13.63
C TRP A 106 1.54 23.54 -13.46
N VAL A 107 0.77 24.28 -12.65
CA VAL A 107 -0.68 24.07 -12.49
C VAL A 107 -1.43 24.51 -13.74
N LYS A 108 -0.96 25.56 -14.42
CA LYS A 108 -1.58 26.08 -15.65
C LYS A 108 -1.39 25.17 -16.85
N THR A 109 -0.38 24.30 -16.81
CA THR A 109 0.00 23.38 -17.89
C THR A 109 -0.41 21.93 -17.62
N LEU A 110 -0.87 21.63 -16.39
CA LEU A 110 -1.40 20.33 -16.00
C LEU A 110 -2.76 20.06 -16.68
#